data_AF-A0A075UXP8-F1
#
_entry.id   AF-A0A075UXP8-F1
#
_cell.length_a   1.000
_cell.length_b   1.000
_cell.length_c   1.000
_cell.angle_alpha   90.00
_cell.angle_beta   90.00
_cell.angle_gamma   90.00
#
_symmetry.space_group_name_H-M   'P 1'
#
loop_
_entity.id
_entity.type
_entity.pdbx_description
1 polymer ?
#
loop_
_entity_poly.entity_id
_entity_poly.type
_entity_poly.pdbx_seq_one_letter_code
_entity_poly.pdbx_strand_id
1 'polypeptide(L)'
;MSLERDLPLTTNSAKAHGDFWLDRRVNFVIGVFDLFAYTIPGALYVAFFGYLGAKVHILTAASVGGVPTVVLVVVIVVLSFLLGYLAYPLGDALERIVPRRRDRDAAVEFVRRMPAAKDRAFLKESPHLLLCALQLHDKEVAADVTRLRASGLMVRNCAPPMLFGAVAAIVDIFAGKHPFIAAVIAALLLFASVTLVSQGRKLGLWAGMKTFELCFWLPEIDEKLAVPQNDEASKIPATETSTQPPSTSPVTPPSR
;
A
#
# COMPACT_ATOMS: atom_id res chain seq x y z
N MET A 1 23.13 -62.00 -7.35
CA MET A 1 24.28 -61.09 -7.22
C MET A 1 23.78 -59.72 -7.65
N SER A 2 23.19 -58.99 -6.71
CA SER A 2 22.51 -57.71 -6.94
C SER A 2 23.51 -56.58 -6.77
N LEU A 3 23.72 -55.80 -7.83
CA LEU A 3 24.44 -54.53 -7.78
C LEU A 3 23.44 -53.44 -8.15
N GLU A 4 22.76 -52.97 -7.12
CA GLU A 4 21.89 -51.80 -7.13
C GLU A 4 22.53 -50.83 -6.14
N ARG A 5 23.01 -49.69 -6.64
CA ARG A 5 23.11 -48.39 -5.95
C ARG A 5 23.86 -47.37 -6.83
N ASP A 6 23.13 -46.85 -7.81
CA ASP A 6 23.41 -45.52 -8.36
C ASP A 6 22.64 -44.49 -7.50
N LEU A 7 23.39 -43.70 -6.74
CA LEU A 7 22.90 -42.62 -5.89
C LEU A 7 23.22 -41.28 -6.58
N PRO A 8 22.24 -40.50 -7.07
CA PRO A 8 22.50 -39.12 -7.47
C PRO A 8 22.42 -38.21 -6.25
N LEU A 9 23.58 -37.91 -5.66
CA LEU A 9 23.76 -36.79 -4.74
C LEU A 9 24.39 -35.64 -5.52
N THR A 10 23.84 -34.41 -5.37
CA THR A 10 24.52 -33.08 -5.36
C THR A 10 23.83 -31.92 -6.11
N THR A 11 22.62 -32.05 -6.66
CA THR A 11 21.98 -30.90 -7.38
C THR A 11 21.22 -29.90 -6.49
N ASN A 12 21.00 -30.15 -5.19
CA ASN A 12 20.15 -29.29 -4.36
C ASN A 12 20.83 -28.04 -3.76
N SER A 13 22.17 -27.95 -3.72
CA SER A 13 22.85 -26.84 -3.05
C SER A 13 22.89 -25.53 -3.87
N ALA A 14 23.00 -25.63 -5.21
CA ALA A 14 23.01 -24.44 -6.07
C ALA A 14 21.64 -23.75 -6.16
N LYS A 15 20.55 -24.52 -6.09
CA LYS A 15 19.17 -23.99 -6.16
C LYS A 15 18.80 -23.19 -4.92
N ALA A 16 19.14 -23.72 -3.73
CA ALA A 16 18.88 -23.05 -2.45
C ALA A 16 19.59 -21.70 -2.30
N HIS A 17 20.79 -21.54 -2.88
CA HIS A 17 21.50 -20.27 -2.84
C HIS A 17 20.88 -19.24 -3.81
N GLY A 18 20.40 -19.68 -4.98
CA GLY A 18 19.71 -18.80 -5.94
C GLY A 18 18.39 -18.23 -5.38
N ASP A 19 17.58 -19.09 -4.77
CA ASP A 19 16.25 -18.71 -4.24
C ASP A 19 16.36 -17.66 -3.12
N PHE A 20 17.40 -17.74 -2.28
CA PHE A 20 17.64 -16.76 -1.20
C PHE A 20 17.93 -15.33 -1.71
N TRP A 21 18.71 -15.20 -2.79
CA TRP A 21 19.04 -13.89 -3.35
C TRP A 21 17.86 -13.24 -4.08
N LEU A 22 17.02 -14.06 -4.73
CA LEU A 22 15.80 -13.58 -5.40
C LEU A 22 14.78 -13.07 -4.37
N ASP A 23 14.57 -13.82 -3.28
CA ASP A 23 13.61 -13.42 -2.25
C ASP A 23 14.00 -12.10 -1.55
N ARG A 24 15.31 -11.91 -1.31
CA ARG A 24 15.81 -10.67 -0.70
C ARG A 24 15.65 -9.45 -1.63
N ARG A 25 15.81 -9.62 -2.95
CA ARG A 25 15.62 -8.53 -3.93
C ARG A 25 14.15 -8.13 -4.02
N VAL A 26 13.23 -9.09 -4.10
CA VAL A 26 11.80 -8.79 -4.23
C VAL A 26 11.25 -8.07 -2.99
N ASN A 27 11.61 -8.52 -1.79
CA ASN A 27 11.21 -7.84 -0.55
C ASN A 27 11.75 -6.41 -0.45
N PHE A 28 12.99 -6.18 -0.90
CA PHE A 28 13.57 -4.83 -0.93
C PHE A 28 12.83 -3.92 -1.91
N VAL A 29 12.50 -4.40 -3.11
CA VAL A 29 11.80 -3.64 -4.14
C VAL A 29 10.40 -3.23 -3.67
N ILE A 30 9.66 -4.13 -3.03
CA ILE A 30 8.34 -3.85 -2.44
C ILE A 30 8.45 -2.77 -1.36
N GLY A 31 9.44 -2.87 -0.47
CA GLY A 31 9.65 -1.88 0.59
C GLY A 31 10.02 -0.49 0.08
N VAL A 32 10.80 -0.40 -1.01
CA VAL A 32 11.19 0.89 -1.60
C VAL A 32 10.00 1.61 -2.25
N PHE A 33 9.14 0.89 -2.97
CA PHE A 33 7.95 1.52 -3.57
C PHE A 33 6.96 2.01 -2.53
N ASP A 34 6.78 1.25 -1.45
CA ASP A 34 5.93 1.66 -0.34
C ASP A 34 6.50 2.89 0.37
N LEU A 35 7.83 2.92 0.60
CA LEU A 35 8.51 4.10 1.13
C LEU A 35 8.27 5.35 0.27
N PHE A 36 8.39 5.24 -1.06
CA PHE A 36 8.12 6.37 -1.96
C PHE A 36 6.64 6.77 -1.96
N ALA A 37 5.72 5.81 -1.82
CA ALA A 37 4.29 6.08 -1.79
C ALA A 37 3.88 7.02 -0.66
N TYR A 38 4.66 7.06 0.43
CA TYR A 38 4.43 7.97 1.56
C TYR A 38 5.40 9.16 1.58
N THR A 39 6.66 8.95 1.20
CA THR A 39 7.69 10.00 1.29
C THR A 39 7.47 11.13 0.28
N ILE A 40 7.07 10.81 -0.95
CA ILE A 40 6.85 11.84 -1.98
C ILE A 40 5.70 12.79 -1.62
N PRO A 41 4.49 12.30 -1.29
CA PRO A 41 3.42 13.16 -0.77
C PRO A 41 3.87 13.94 0.47
N GLY A 42 4.58 13.27 1.38
CA GLY A 42 5.15 13.85 2.57
C GLY A 42 6.05 15.06 2.32
N ALA A 43 6.92 14.97 1.32
CA ALA A 43 7.81 16.05 0.92
C ALA A 43 7.02 17.25 0.38
N LEU A 44 5.93 17.02 -0.35
CA LEU A 44 5.04 18.09 -0.83
C LEU A 44 4.35 18.80 0.35
N TYR A 45 3.92 18.05 1.36
CA TYR A 45 3.37 18.63 2.58
C TYR A 45 4.41 19.47 3.34
N VAL A 46 5.63 18.95 3.53
CA VAL A 46 6.70 19.70 4.19
C VAL A 46 7.05 20.97 3.41
N ALA A 47 7.12 20.90 2.08
CA ALA A 47 7.33 22.06 1.23
C ALA A 47 6.21 23.10 1.41
N PHE A 48 4.95 22.65 1.44
CA PHE A 48 3.80 23.52 1.67
C PHE A 48 3.83 24.20 3.05
N PHE A 49 4.07 23.44 4.13
CA PHE A 49 4.16 24.00 5.48
C PHE A 49 5.39 24.90 5.67
N GLY A 50 6.50 24.55 5.04
CA GLY A 50 7.70 25.41 5.01
C GLY A 50 7.42 26.75 4.34
N TYR A 51 6.73 26.73 3.18
CA TYR A 51 6.27 27.94 2.50
C TYR A 51 5.35 28.77 3.41
N LEU A 52 4.37 28.14 4.07
CA LEU A 52 3.45 28.84 4.95
C LEU A 52 4.16 29.43 6.19
N GLY A 53 5.09 28.68 6.79
CA GLY A 53 5.87 29.14 7.94
C GLY A 53 6.80 30.30 7.60
N ALA A 54 7.38 30.32 6.40
CA ALA A 54 8.17 31.45 5.91
C ALA A 54 7.29 32.69 5.69
N LYS A 55 6.09 32.51 5.13
CA LYS A 55 5.14 33.59 4.83
C LYS A 55 4.56 34.25 6.09
N VAL A 56 4.29 33.47 7.13
CA VAL A 56 3.78 33.98 8.43
C VAL A 56 4.93 34.47 9.33
N HIS A 57 6.17 34.47 8.85
CA HIS A 57 7.38 34.82 9.60
C HIS A 57 7.61 33.99 10.88
N ILE A 58 6.90 32.87 11.04
CA ILE A 58 7.09 31.91 12.14
C ILE A 58 8.49 31.29 12.04
N LEU A 59 8.92 31.01 10.81
CA LEU A 59 10.27 30.54 10.50
C LEU A 59 11.14 31.76 10.14
N THR A 60 11.80 32.34 11.14
CA THR A 60 12.84 33.34 10.88
C THR A 60 14.09 32.61 10.39
N ALA A 61 14.60 32.94 9.19
CA ALA A 61 15.78 32.29 8.62
C ALA A 61 17.00 32.25 9.57
N ALA A 62 17.06 33.20 10.51
CA ALA A 62 18.08 33.27 11.55
C ALA A 62 18.04 32.12 12.58
N SER A 63 16.87 31.50 12.86
CA SER A 63 16.78 30.40 13.84
C SER A 63 17.17 29.03 13.27
N VAL A 64 17.19 28.89 11.94
CA VAL A 64 17.50 27.62 11.26
C VAL A 64 19.00 27.48 10.97
N GLY A 65 19.74 28.59 10.87
CA GLY A 65 21.16 28.59 10.51
C GLY A 65 22.10 27.88 11.50
N GLY A 66 21.67 27.68 12.76
CA GLY A 66 22.45 27.00 13.79
C GLY A 66 22.24 25.48 13.87
N VAL A 67 21.28 24.93 13.13
CA VAL A 67 20.97 23.49 13.20
C VAL A 67 21.89 22.72 12.24
N PRO A 68 22.54 21.63 12.69
CA PRO A 68 23.34 20.79 11.80
C PRO A 68 22.50 20.27 10.63
N THR A 69 22.99 20.45 9.40
CA THR A 69 22.25 20.12 8.17
C THR A 69 21.75 18.68 8.15
N VAL A 70 22.53 17.73 8.67
CA VAL A 70 22.13 16.31 8.75
C VAL A 70 20.90 16.12 9.63
N VAL A 71 20.84 16.78 10.79
CA VAL A 71 19.68 16.72 11.70
C VAL A 71 18.45 17.32 11.02
N LEU A 72 18.61 18.44 10.32
CA LEU A 72 17.52 19.06 9.57
C LEU A 72 16.96 18.11 8.50
N VAL A 73 17.84 17.46 7.73
CA VAL A 73 17.43 16.48 6.70
C VAL A 73 16.68 15.30 7.33
N VAL A 74 17.18 14.73 8.42
CA VAL A 74 16.51 13.62 9.11
C VAL A 74 15.12 14.03 9.61
N VAL A 75 15.01 15.21 10.24
CA VAL A 75 13.72 15.74 10.72
C VAL A 75 12.75 15.97 9.55
N ILE A 76 13.22 16.54 8.44
CA ILE A 76 12.42 16.73 7.23
C ILE A 76 11.91 15.39 6.70
N VAL A 77 12.77 14.38 6.58
CA VAL A 77 12.40 13.05 6.09
C VAL A 77 11.37 12.39 7.00
N VAL A 78 11.57 12.43 8.32
CA VAL A 78 10.64 11.86 9.31
C VAL A 78 9.29 12.58 9.29
N LEU A 79 9.30 13.92 9.26
CA LEU A 79 8.06 14.70 9.15
C LEU A 79 7.35 14.43 7.84
N SER A 80 8.06 14.38 6.72
CA SER A 80 7.49 13.99 5.42
C SER A 80 6.79 12.63 5.53
N PHE A 81 7.46 11.63 6.09
CA PHE A 81 6.86 10.31 6.25
C PHE A 81 5.58 10.34 7.13
N LEU A 82 5.62 11.01 8.29
CA LEU A 82 4.47 11.15 9.18
C LEU A 82 3.29 11.87 8.52
N LEU A 83 3.56 12.97 7.81
CA LEU A 83 2.53 13.74 7.11
C LEU A 83 1.97 12.95 5.93
N GLY A 84 2.81 12.16 5.23
CA GLY A 84 2.37 11.23 4.19
C GLY A 84 1.39 10.18 4.72
N TYR A 85 1.60 9.70 5.95
CA TYR A 85 0.65 8.79 6.62
C TYR A 85 -0.66 9.50 6.98
N LEU A 86 -0.58 10.73 7.51
CA LEU A 86 -1.76 11.57 7.81
C LEU A 86 -2.54 11.98 6.55
N ALA A 87 -1.91 11.95 5.39
CA ALA A 87 -2.56 12.24 4.12
C ALA A 87 -3.58 11.16 3.72
N TYR A 88 -3.51 9.96 4.29
CA TYR A 88 -4.40 8.85 3.96
C TYR A 88 -5.90 9.16 4.18
N PRO A 89 -6.35 9.64 5.36
CA PRO A 89 -7.74 10.04 5.56
C PRO A 89 -8.16 11.23 4.69
N LEU A 90 -7.24 12.16 4.41
CA LEU A 90 -7.50 13.31 3.55
C LEU A 90 -7.72 12.90 2.10
N GLY A 91 -6.92 11.96 1.60
CA GLY A 91 -7.08 11.38 0.27
C GLY A 91 -8.43 10.69 0.11
N ASP A 92 -8.88 9.94 1.14
CA ASP A 92 -10.21 9.31 1.13
C ASP A 92 -11.35 10.34 1.15
N ALA A 93 -11.22 11.41 1.94
CA ALA A 93 -12.18 12.50 1.95
C ALA A 93 -12.26 13.22 0.60
N LEU A 94 -11.11 13.47 -0.04
CA LEU A 94 -11.04 14.09 -1.36
C LEU A 94 -11.67 13.19 -2.43
N GLU A 95 -11.53 11.87 -2.27
CA GLU A 95 -12.16 10.90 -3.16
C GLU A 95 -13.70 10.96 -3.10
N ARG A 96 -14.28 11.27 -1.94
CA ARG A 96 -15.73 11.48 -1.79
C ARG A 96 -16.21 12.75 -2.48
N ILE A 97 -15.38 13.80 -2.50
CA ILE A 97 -15.72 15.09 -3.10
C ILE A 97 -15.66 15.02 -4.63
N VAL A 98 -14.68 14.31 -5.20
CA VAL A 98 -14.56 14.20 -6.65
C VAL A 98 -15.57 13.16 -7.16
N PRO A 99 -16.63 13.56 -7.89
CA PRO A 99 -17.71 12.67 -8.28
C PRO A 99 -17.15 11.43 -8.97
N ARG A 100 -17.59 10.28 -8.45
CA ARG A 100 -17.21 8.93 -8.90
C ARG A 100 -17.86 8.69 -10.28
N ARG A 101 -17.37 9.38 -11.32
CA ARG A 101 -17.98 9.44 -12.66
C ARG A 101 -18.08 8.07 -13.35
N ARG A 102 -17.44 7.03 -12.80
CA ARG A 102 -17.64 5.63 -13.18
C ARG A 102 -16.94 4.75 -12.17
N ASP A 103 -17.69 4.07 -11.31
CA ASP A 103 -17.17 2.95 -10.52
C ASP A 103 -16.91 1.81 -11.53
N ARG A 104 -15.73 1.83 -12.16
CA ARG A 104 -15.33 0.75 -13.04
C ARG A 104 -14.78 -0.34 -12.15
N ASP A 105 -15.63 -1.29 -11.83
CA ASP A 105 -15.20 -2.50 -11.19
C ASP A 105 -14.18 -3.21 -12.11
N ALA A 106 -13.00 -3.50 -11.56
CA ALA A 106 -11.93 -4.16 -12.29
C ALA A 106 -12.36 -5.58 -12.71
N ALA A 107 -13.20 -6.26 -11.92
CA ALA A 107 -13.74 -7.57 -12.27
C ALA A 107 -14.66 -7.48 -13.48
N VAL A 108 -15.57 -6.50 -13.52
CA VAL A 108 -16.49 -6.28 -14.64
C VAL A 108 -15.73 -5.92 -15.92
N GLU A 109 -14.74 -5.02 -15.84
CA GLU A 109 -13.92 -4.65 -17.00
C GLU A 109 -13.06 -5.84 -17.47
N PHE A 110 -12.57 -6.67 -16.56
CA PHE A 110 -11.84 -7.89 -16.89
C PHE A 110 -12.73 -8.92 -17.60
N VAL A 111 -13.91 -9.25 -17.04
CA VAL A 111 -14.87 -10.17 -17.68
C VAL A 111 -15.33 -9.66 -19.05
N ARG A 112 -15.48 -8.34 -19.21
CA ARG A 112 -15.78 -7.74 -20.52
C ARG A 112 -14.69 -8.03 -21.56
N ARG A 113 -13.42 -8.14 -21.15
CA ARG A 113 -12.28 -8.45 -22.03
C ARG A 113 -12.04 -9.95 -22.19
N MET A 114 -12.30 -10.72 -21.13
CA MET A 114 -12.08 -12.16 -21.03
C MET A 114 -13.37 -12.87 -20.62
N PRO A 115 -14.35 -13.04 -21.53
CA PRO A 115 -15.64 -13.65 -21.19
C PRO A 115 -15.52 -15.11 -20.73
N ALA A 116 -14.46 -15.81 -21.15
CA ALA A 116 -14.15 -17.18 -20.71
C ALA A 116 -13.87 -17.29 -19.20
N ALA A 117 -13.59 -16.19 -18.51
CA ALA A 117 -13.34 -16.19 -17.08
C ALA A 117 -14.60 -16.04 -16.22
N LYS A 118 -15.78 -15.79 -16.83
CA LYS A 118 -17.00 -15.34 -16.13
C LYS A 118 -17.43 -16.21 -14.94
N ASP A 119 -17.18 -17.52 -15.00
CA ASP A 119 -17.62 -18.48 -13.98
C ASP A 119 -16.50 -18.95 -13.03
N ARG A 120 -15.32 -18.32 -13.11
CA ARG A 120 -14.15 -18.67 -12.28
C ARG A 120 -14.37 -18.25 -10.82
N ALA A 121 -13.86 -19.07 -9.88
CA ALA A 121 -14.01 -18.84 -8.44
C ALA A 121 -13.30 -17.55 -7.99
N PHE A 122 -12.13 -17.27 -8.56
CA PHE A 122 -11.33 -16.10 -8.19
C PHE A 122 -12.05 -14.75 -8.43
N LEU A 123 -13.04 -14.67 -9.34
CA LEU A 123 -13.78 -13.43 -9.58
C LEU A 123 -14.67 -13.00 -8.42
N LYS A 124 -15.03 -13.93 -7.53
CA LYS A 124 -15.83 -13.66 -6.33
C LYS A 124 -14.97 -13.23 -5.15
N GLU A 125 -13.67 -13.47 -5.22
CA GLU A 125 -12.74 -13.18 -4.15
C GLU A 125 -12.28 -11.73 -4.15
N SER A 126 -11.87 -11.26 -2.97
CA SER A 126 -11.36 -9.90 -2.86
C SER A 126 -10.02 -9.75 -3.60
N PRO A 127 -9.77 -8.64 -4.31
CA PRO A 127 -8.50 -8.41 -5.01
C PRO A 127 -7.27 -8.47 -4.10
N HIS A 128 -7.44 -8.21 -2.80
CA HIS A 128 -6.36 -8.34 -1.82
C HIS A 128 -5.99 -9.78 -1.54
N LEU A 129 -6.98 -10.66 -1.34
CA LEU A 129 -6.72 -12.08 -1.13
C LEU A 129 -6.07 -12.71 -2.36
N LEU A 130 -6.52 -12.33 -3.55
CA LEU A 130 -5.89 -12.76 -4.80
C LEU A 130 -4.44 -12.30 -4.92
N LEU A 131 -4.13 -11.07 -4.50
CA LEU A 131 -2.75 -10.58 -4.48
C LEU A 131 -1.90 -11.37 -3.47
N CYS A 132 -2.42 -11.68 -2.27
CA CYS A 132 -1.70 -12.51 -1.30
C CYS A 132 -1.46 -13.92 -1.84
N ALA A 133 -2.46 -14.54 -2.48
CA ALA A 133 -2.32 -15.84 -3.14
C ALA A 133 -1.25 -15.78 -4.24
N LEU A 134 -1.25 -14.71 -5.05
CA LEU A 134 -0.25 -14.48 -6.08
C LEU A 134 1.17 -14.32 -5.47
N GLN A 135 1.31 -13.58 -4.36
CA GLN A 135 2.59 -13.44 -3.66
C GLN A 135 3.14 -14.76 -3.10
N LEU A 136 2.25 -15.68 -2.72
CA LEU A 136 2.64 -17.03 -2.26
C LEU A 136 3.08 -17.94 -3.42
N HIS A 137 2.50 -17.76 -4.61
CA HIS A 137 2.84 -18.54 -5.79
C HIS A 137 4.06 -17.99 -6.54
N ASP A 138 4.08 -16.70 -6.83
CA ASP A 138 5.14 -16.03 -7.59
C ASP A 138 5.34 -14.59 -7.09
N LYS A 139 6.42 -14.40 -6.33
CA LYS A 139 6.79 -13.10 -5.75
C LYS A 139 7.17 -12.07 -6.80
N GLU A 140 7.80 -12.49 -7.91
CA GLU A 140 8.26 -11.56 -8.96
C GLU A 140 7.07 -10.97 -9.71
N VAL A 141 6.12 -11.84 -10.09
CA VAL A 141 4.88 -11.44 -10.76
C VAL A 141 4.01 -10.56 -9.85
N ALA A 142 3.95 -10.89 -8.56
CA ALA A 142 3.24 -10.06 -7.58
C ALA A 142 3.90 -8.69 -7.33
N ALA A 143 5.21 -8.58 -7.53
CA ALA A 143 5.94 -7.32 -7.33
C ALA A 143 5.51 -6.25 -8.34
N ASP A 144 5.23 -6.63 -9.59
CA ASP A 144 4.75 -5.69 -10.61
C ASP A 144 3.36 -5.12 -10.28
N VAL A 145 2.45 -5.96 -9.78
CA VAL A 145 1.12 -5.53 -9.33
C VAL A 145 1.25 -4.60 -8.12
N THR A 146 2.08 -4.97 -7.15
CA THR A 146 2.37 -4.16 -5.96
C THR A 146 2.95 -2.80 -6.36
N ARG A 147 3.90 -2.76 -7.31
CA ARG A 147 4.48 -1.52 -7.85
C ARG A 147 3.42 -0.62 -8.47
N LEU A 148 2.54 -1.18 -9.30
CA LEU A 148 1.49 -0.41 -9.97
C LEU A 148 0.52 0.20 -8.95
N ARG A 149 0.18 -0.58 -7.92
CA ARG A 149 -0.72 -0.17 -6.84
C ARG A 149 -0.10 0.91 -5.96
N ALA A 150 1.15 0.72 -5.54
CA ALA A 150 1.90 1.71 -4.76
C ALA A 150 2.05 3.03 -5.53
N SER A 151 2.34 2.96 -6.83
CA SER A 151 2.38 4.14 -7.70
C SER A 151 1.03 4.86 -7.78
N GLY A 152 -0.07 4.11 -7.91
CA GLY A 152 -1.42 4.68 -7.89
C GLY A 152 -1.75 5.39 -6.57
N LEU A 153 -1.37 4.78 -5.45
CA LEU A 153 -1.55 5.36 -4.11
C LEU A 153 -0.71 6.63 -3.94
N MET A 154 0.56 6.59 -4.35
CA MET A 154 1.48 7.73 -4.33
C MET A 154 0.91 8.93 -5.09
N VAL A 155 0.49 8.70 -6.35
CA VAL A 155 -0.09 9.73 -7.21
C VAL A 155 -1.35 10.32 -6.57
N ARG A 156 -2.22 9.49 -5.98
CA ARG A 156 -3.43 9.95 -5.29
C ARG A 156 -3.11 10.79 -4.05
N ASN A 157 -2.13 10.37 -3.25
CA ASN A 157 -1.74 11.06 -2.01
C ASN A 157 -1.02 12.40 -2.27
N CYS A 158 -0.49 12.62 -3.48
CA CYS A 158 0.03 13.93 -3.88
C CYS A 158 -1.08 14.96 -4.19
N ALA A 159 -2.33 14.55 -4.38
CA ALA A 159 -3.40 15.47 -4.75
C ALA A 159 -3.80 16.46 -3.62
N PRO A 160 -3.95 16.03 -2.35
CA PRO A 160 -4.24 16.95 -1.25
C PRO A 160 -3.22 18.09 -1.03
N PRO A 161 -1.89 17.87 -1.01
CA PRO A 161 -0.95 18.98 -0.86
C PRO A 161 -0.98 19.96 -2.04
N MET A 162 -1.26 19.47 -3.26
CA MET A 162 -1.51 20.34 -4.42
C MET A 162 -2.76 21.21 -4.24
N LEU A 163 -3.84 20.63 -3.67
CA LEU A 163 -5.05 21.38 -3.34
C LEU A 163 -4.77 22.46 -2.29
N PHE A 164 -4.02 22.15 -1.23
CA PHE A 164 -3.64 23.14 -0.22
C PHE A 164 -2.78 24.25 -0.81
N GLY A 165 -1.82 23.91 -1.67
CA GLY A 165 -1.05 24.89 -2.42
C GLY A 165 -1.94 25.79 -3.27
N ALA A 166 -2.96 25.23 -3.94
CA ALA A 166 -3.93 26.01 -4.70
C ALA A 166 -4.74 26.97 -3.81
N VAL A 167 -5.21 26.52 -2.64
CA VAL A 167 -5.93 27.37 -1.68
C VAL A 167 -5.04 28.51 -1.20
N ALA A 168 -3.78 28.22 -0.86
CA ALA A 168 -2.83 29.27 -0.46
C ALA A 168 -2.58 30.28 -1.59
N ALA A 169 -2.45 29.80 -2.83
CA ALA A 169 -2.31 30.66 -4.00
C ALA A 169 -3.57 31.51 -4.25
N ILE A 170 -4.78 30.98 -4.02
CA ILE A 170 -6.04 31.75 -4.10
C ILE A 170 -6.04 32.86 -3.05
N VAL A 171 -5.62 32.58 -1.82
CA VAL A 171 -5.50 33.61 -0.77
C VAL A 171 -4.50 34.70 -1.20
N ASP A 172 -3.41 34.33 -1.89
CA ASP A 172 -2.44 35.28 -2.44
C ASP A 172 -2.95 36.16 -3.58
N ILE A 173 -4.02 35.75 -4.27
CA ILE A 173 -4.66 36.63 -5.26
C ILE A 173 -5.23 37.88 -4.55
N PHE A 174 -5.73 37.72 -3.32
CA PHE A 174 -6.36 38.81 -2.56
C PHE A 174 -5.36 39.58 -1.68
N ALA A 175 -4.37 38.88 -1.11
CA ALA A 175 -3.42 39.48 -0.17
C ALA A 175 -2.06 39.85 -0.80
N GLY A 176 -1.75 39.34 -1.99
CA GLY A 176 -0.42 39.40 -2.59
C GLY A 176 -0.20 40.60 -3.52
N LYS A 177 1.08 40.93 -3.73
CA LYS A 177 1.52 42.01 -4.66
C LYS A 177 1.34 41.63 -6.14
N HIS A 178 1.28 40.34 -6.46
CA HIS A 178 1.25 39.82 -7.84
C HIS A 178 0.09 38.85 -8.05
N PRO A 179 -1.16 39.36 -8.13
CA PRO A 179 -2.36 38.51 -8.20
C PRO A 179 -2.41 37.64 -9.46
N PHE A 180 -1.88 38.12 -10.60
CA PHE A 180 -1.87 37.36 -11.85
C PHE A 180 -1.01 36.08 -11.75
N ILE A 181 0.18 36.16 -11.15
CA ILE A 181 1.05 35.00 -10.98
C ILE A 181 0.40 33.99 -10.01
N ALA A 182 -0.18 34.49 -8.92
CA ALA A 182 -0.90 33.67 -7.94
C ALA A 182 -2.10 32.95 -8.59
N ALA A 183 -2.86 33.62 -9.46
CA ALA A 183 -3.97 33.03 -10.19
C ALA A 183 -3.54 31.90 -11.13
N VAL A 184 -2.44 32.08 -11.87
CA VAL A 184 -1.88 31.04 -12.74
C VAL A 184 -1.41 29.84 -11.93
N ILE A 185 -0.69 30.06 -10.82
CA ILE A 185 -0.23 28.99 -9.93
C ILE A 185 -1.42 28.23 -9.34
N ALA A 186 -2.45 28.95 -8.86
CA ALA A 186 -3.67 28.33 -8.33
C ALA A 186 -4.34 27.43 -9.37
N ALA A 187 -4.50 27.92 -10.60
CA ALA A 187 -5.08 27.13 -11.69
C ALA A 187 -4.27 25.87 -12.02
N LEU A 188 -2.93 26.00 -12.09
CA LEU A 188 -2.04 24.86 -12.34
C LEU A 188 -2.10 23.82 -11.22
N LEU A 189 -2.11 24.25 -9.96
CA LEU A 189 -2.17 23.35 -8.80
C LEU A 189 -3.53 22.65 -8.68
N LEU A 190 -4.64 23.34 -8.96
CA LEU A 190 -5.97 22.72 -9.04
C LEU A 190 -6.01 21.67 -10.16
N PHE A 191 -5.53 22.02 -11.35
CA PHE A 191 -5.49 21.11 -12.49
C PHE A 191 -4.62 19.87 -12.19
N ALA A 192 -3.45 20.08 -11.57
CA ALA A 192 -2.56 19.02 -11.15
C ALA A 192 -3.25 18.11 -10.12
N SER A 193 -3.90 18.66 -9.10
CA SER A 193 -4.63 17.89 -8.08
C SER A 193 -5.71 16.99 -8.69
N VAL A 194 -6.54 17.54 -9.58
CA VAL A 194 -7.60 16.77 -10.27
C VAL A 194 -7.00 15.68 -11.15
N THR A 195 -5.93 16.01 -11.88
CA THR A 195 -5.23 15.05 -12.76
C THR A 195 -4.65 13.91 -11.96
N LEU A 196 -3.99 14.19 -10.83
CA LEU A 196 -3.41 13.21 -9.93
C LEU A 196 -4.49 12.25 -9.39
N VAL A 197 -5.65 12.76 -8.94
CA VAL A 197 -6.77 11.89 -8.50
C VAL A 197 -7.23 10.99 -9.63
N SER A 198 -7.40 11.54 -10.85
CA SER A 198 -7.83 10.77 -12.03
C SER A 198 -6.84 9.67 -12.41
N GLN A 199 -5.54 10.00 -12.45
CA GLN A 199 -4.48 9.05 -12.78
C GLN A 199 -4.31 7.98 -11.69
N GLY A 200 -4.40 8.36 -10.41
CA GLY A 200 -4.35 7.41 -9.28
C GLY A 200 -5.47 6.37 -9.36
N ARG A 201 -6.70 6.81 -9.64
CA ARG A 201 -7.85 5.91 -9.87
C ARG A 201 -7.63 4.97 -11.05
N LYS A 202 -7.09 5.49 -12.17
CA LYS A 202 -6.79 4.68 -13.36
C LYS A 202 -5.73 3.61 -13.05
N LEU A 203 -4.66 3.96 -12.34
CA LEU A 203 -3.62 3.01 -11.94
C LEU A 203 -4.15 1.94 -10.99
N GLY A 204 -5.01 2.31 -10.04
CA GLY A 204 -5.68 1.33 -9.15
C GLY A 204 -6.52 0.32 -9.92
N LEU A 205 -7.30 0.78 -10.90
CA LEU A 205 -8.07 -0.11 -11.78
C LEU A 205 -7.17 -1.03 -12.60
N TRP A 206 -6.09 -0.50 -13.16
CA TRP A 206 -5.15 -1.29 -13.95
C TRP A 206 -4.44 -2.34 -13.09
N ALA A 207 -4.11 -2.01 -11.84
CA ALA A 207 -3.54 -2.95 -10.89
C ALA A 207 -4.51 -4.11 -10.63
N GLY A 208 -5.78 -3.81 -10.32
CA GLY A 208 -6.80 -4.83 -10.10
C GLY A 208 -7.04 -5.71 -11.33
N MET A 209 -7.09 -5.10 -12.52
CA MET A 209 -7.23 -5.86 -13.78
C MET A 209 -6.03 -6.78 -14.02
N LYS A 210 -4.81 -6.33 -13.72
CA LYS A 210 -3.61 -7.17 -13.82
C LYS A 210 -3.61 -8.30 -12.81
N THR A 211 -4.10 -8.08 -11.58
CA THR A 211 -4.28 -9.18 -10.61
C THR A 211 -5.18 -10.26 -11.19
N PHE A 212 -6.35 -9.91 -11.74
CA PHE A 212 -7.26 -10.89 -12.35
C PHE A 212 -6.67 -11.59 -13.56
N GLU A 213 -5.94 -10.86 -14.41
CA GLU A 213 -5.24 -11.45 -15.57
C GLU A 213 -4.22 -12.50 -15.13
N LEU A 214 -3.44 -12.21 -14.08
CA LEU A 214 -2.44 -13.14 -13.56
C LEU A 214 -3.08 -14.36 -12.89
N CYS A 215 -4.12 -14.16 -12.08
CA CYS A 215 -4.86 -15.27 -11.48
C CYS A 215 -5.51 -16.18 -12.53
N PHE A 216 -5.98 -15.63 -13.65
CA PHE A 216 -6.55 -16.43 -14.74
C PHE A 216 -5.57 -17.43 -15.36
N TRP A 217 -4.28 -17.09 -15.41
CA TRP A 217 -3.23 -17.95 -15.95
C TRP A 217 -2.67 -18.95 -14.93
N LEU A 218 -3.05 -18.85 -13.66
CA LEU A 218 -2.57 -19.70 -12.56
C LEU A 218 -3.69 -20.66 -12.11
N PRO A 219 -3.80 -21.87 -12.70
CA PRO A 219 -4.89 -22.80 -12.41
C PRO A 219 -4.94 -23.25 -10.94
N GLU A 220 -3.78 -23.30 -10.28
CA GLU A 220 -3.63 -23.70 -8.87
C GLU A 220 -4.36 -22.78 -7.89
N ILE A 221 -4.58 -21.51 -8.26
CA ILE A 221 -5.32 -20.55 -7.43
C ILE A 221 -6.81 -20.91 -7.42
N ASP A 222 -7.38 -21.28 -8.58
CA ASP A 222 -8.78 -21.71 -8.65
C ASP A 222 -9.00 -22.99 -7.86
N GLU A 223 -8.09 -23.97 -7.95
CA GLU A 223 -8.20 -25.23 -7.21
C GLU A 223 -8.21 -24.99 -5.70
N LYS A 224 -7.30 -24.15 -5.19
CA LYS A 224 -7.22 -23.82 -3.75
C LYS A 224 -8.44 -23.03 -3.26
N LEU A 225 -9.04 -22.21 -4.11
CA LEU A 225 -10.26 -21.46 -3.78
C LEU A 225 -11.53 -22.30 -3.92
N ALA A 226 -11.50 -23.35 -4.75
CA ALA A 226 -12.63 -24.24 -4.98
C ALA A 226 -12.80 -25.29 -3.88
N VAL A 227 -11.74 -25.62 -3.11
CA VAL A 227 -11.85 -26.54 -1.97
C VAL A 227 -12.70 -25.90 -0.88
N PRO A 228 -13.88 -26.44 -0.55
CA PRO A 228 -14.67 -25.94 0.57
C PRO A 228 -13.89 -26.17 1.86
N GLN A 229 -13.71 -25.13 2.68
CA GLN A 229 -13.09 -25.20 4.01
C GLN A 229 -13.80 -26.15 5.02
N ASN A 230 -14.84 -26.87 4.58
CA ASN A 230 -15.67 -27.74 5.42
C ASN A 230 -14.95 -29.01 5.91
N ASP A 231 -13.84 -29.43 5.29
CA ASP A 231 -13.18 -30.70 5.65
C ASP A 231 -12.09 -30.57 6.74
N GLU A 232 -11.51 -29.39 6.95
CA GLU A 232 -10.50 -29.19 8.02
C GLU A 232 -11.12 -28.83 9.38
N ALA A 233 -12.24 -28.09 9.40
CA ALA A 233 -12.93 -27.78 10.66
C ALA A 233 -13.59 -29.00 11.32
N SER A 234 -13.91 -30.03 10.53
CA SER A 234 -14.45 -31.32 11.01
C SER A 234 -13.34 -32.25 11.55
N LYS A 235 -12.08 -31.99 11.22
CA LYS A 235 -10.92 -32.80 11.61
C LYS A 235 -10.13 -32.25 12.80
N ILE A 236 -10.62 -31.24 13.51
CA ILE A 236 -10.09 -30.93 14.85
C ILE A 236 -10.68 -31.99 15.79
N PRO A 237 -9.94 -33.06 16.18
CA PRO A 237 -10.43 -33.97 17.18
C PRO A 237 -10.70 -33.15 18.43
N ALA A 238 -11.93 -33.24 18.93
CA ALA A 238 -12.30 -32.79 20.26
C ALA A 238 -11.39 -33.50 21.26
N THR A 239 -10.22 -32.91 21.50
CA THR A 239 -9.31 -33.37 22.54
C THR A 239 -9.92 -32.83 23.82
N GLU A 240 -10.65 -33.73 24.47
CA GLU A 240 -11.24 -33.59 25.79
C GLU A 240 -10.33 -32.78 26.72
N THR A 241 -10.63 -31.49 26.90
CA THR A 241 -10.11 -30.74 28.03
C THR A 241 -11.10 -30.91 29.18
N SER A 242 -11.14 -32.12 29.73
CA SER A 242 -11.65 -32.35 31.07
C SER A 242 -10.51 -32.03 32.04
N THR A 243 -10.43 -30.77 32.46
CA THR A 243 -9.57 -30.37 33.58
C THR A 243 -10.47 -29.79 34.65
N GLN A 244 -10.90 -30.71 35.52
CA GLN A 244 -11.60 -30.45 36.76
C GLN A 244 -10.87 -29.37 37.57
N PRO A 245 -11.55 -28.30 38.03
CA PRO A 245 -10.90 -27.25 38.81
C PRO A 245 -10.51 -27.80 40.21
N PRO A 246 -9.32 -27.47 40.72
CA PRO A 246 -8.90 -27.90 42.05
C PRO A 246 -9.76 -27.23 43.14
N SER A 247 -10.32 -28.06 44.02
CA SER A 247 -11.04 -27.63 45.20
C SER A 247 -10.11 -26.83 46.13
N THR A 248 -10.36 -25.53 46.27
CA THR A 248 -9.68 -24.69 47.26
C THR A 248 -10.30 -24.91 48.63
N SER A 249 -9.55 -25.52 49.55
CA SER A 249 -9.88 -25.56 50.98
C SER A 249 -9.68 -24.18 51.63
N PRO A 250 -10.48 -23.80 52.65
CA PRO A 250 -10.42 -22.48 53.26
C PRO A 250 -9.27 -22.41 54.28
N VAL A 251 -8.38 -21.43 54.09
CA VAL A 251 -7.31 -21.09 55.04
C VAL A 251 -7.89 -20.21 56.15
N THR A 252 -7.82 -20.69 57.38
CA THR A 252 -8.19 -19.94 58.61
C THR A 252 -7.10 -18.91 58.95
N PRO A 253 -7.45 -17.66 59.27
CA PRO A 253 -6.45 -16.66 59.68
C PRO A 253 -6.00 -16.87 61.14
N PRO A 254 -4.72 -16.58 61.46
CA PRO A 254 -4.24 -16.63 62.84
C PRO A 254 -4.72 -15.40 63.62
N SER A 255 -5.17 -15.65 64.84
CA SER A 255 -5.51 -14.65 65.85
C SER A 255 -4.27 -13.90 66.34
N ARG A 256 -4.33 -12.58 66.31
CA ARG A 256 -3.64 -11.68 67.25
C ARG A 256 -4.29 -10.31 67.28
#